data_AF-A0A242CHQ9-F1
#
_entry.id   AF-A0A242CHQ9-F1
#
_cell.length_a   1.000
_cell.length_b   1.000
_cell.length_c   1.000
_cell.angle_alpha   90.00
_cell.angle_beta   90.00
_cell.angle_gamma   90.00
#
_symmetry.space_group_name_H-M   'P 1'
#
loop_
_entity.id
_entity.type
_entity.pdbx_description
1 polymer ?
#
loop_
_entity_poly.entity_id
_entity_poly.type
_entity_poly.pdbx_seq_one_letter_code
_entity_poly.pdbx_strand_id
1 'polypeptide(L)' 'MDSNILCGLVHLYDSETDTTSVSWSYRDNPELKFFVLEYYDSDKRKWLPYDGHMGIIEKDNY' A
#
# COMPACT_ATOMS: atom_id res chain seq x y z
N MET A 1 -23.05 2.84 -0.68
CA MET A 1 -21.75 3.50 -0.43
C MET A 1 -21.01 2.64 0.58
N ASP A 2 -20.41 1.55 0.13
CA ASP A 2 -19.49 0.79 0.98
C ASP A 2 -18.08 1.31 0.69
N SER A 3 -17.60 2.13 1.63
CA SER A 3 -16.25 2.67 1.62
C SER A 3 -15.23 1.53 1.57
N ASN A 4 -14.19 1.69 0.77
CA ASN A 4 -12.99 0.86 0.77
C ASN A 4 -12.29 1.01 2.13
N ILE A 5 -12.80 0.30 3.15
CA ILE A 5 -12.31 0.39 4.52
C ILE A 5 -11.09 -0.51 4.64
N LEU A 6 -9.96 0.10 5.00
CA LEU A 6 -8.78 -0.60 5.48
C LEU A 6 -9.16 -1.32 6.78
N CYS A 7 -9.05 -2.65 6.78
CA CYS A 7 -9.35 -3.50 7.94
C CYS A 7 -8.09 -3.73 8.80
N GLY A 8 -6.90 -3.67 8.20
CA GLY A 8 -5.64 -3.85 8.90
C GLY A 8 -4.45 -3.48 8.02
N LEU A 9 -3.38 -3.05 8.68
CA LEU A 9 -2.09 -2.71 8.08
C LEU A 9 -0.97 -3.17 9.02
N VAL A 10 -0.03 -3.93 8.49
CA VAL A 10 1.12 -4.47 9.22
C VAL A 10 2.38 -4.16 8.43
N HIS A 11 3.36 -3.56 9.11
CA HIS A 11 4.68 -3.29 8.57
C HIS A 11 5.70 -4.13 9.33
N LEU A 12 6.55 -4.86 8.60
CA LEU A 12 7.62 -5.67 9.14
C LEU A 12 8.94 -5.21 8.53
N TYR A 13 9.83 -4.66 9.35
CA TYR A 13 11.18 -4.30 8.94
C TYR A 13 12.13 -5.47 9.25
N ASP A 14 12.88 -5.90 8.24
CA ASP A 14 13.97 -6.86 8.36
C ASP A 14 15.31 -6.13 8.24
N SER A 15 16.04 -6.07 9.35
CA SER A 15 17.34 -5.40 9.42
C SER A 15 18.48 -6.20 8.77
N GLU A 16 18.33 -7.51 8.57
CA GLU A 16 19.38 -8.32 7.92
C GLU A 16 19.42 -8.06 6.42
N THR A 17 18.25 -7.88 5.82
CA THR A 17 18.11 -7.62 4.37
C THR A 17 17.88 -6.15 4.04
N ASP A 18 17.71 -5.30 5.05
CA ASP A 18 17.29 -3.90 4.93
C ASP A 18 16.01 -3.74 4.09
N THR A 19 15.06 -4.64 4.31
CA THR A 19 13.78 -4.63 3.58
C THR A 19 12.60 -4.37 4.51
N THR A 20 11.55 -3.76 3.96
CA THR A 20 10.28 -3.60 4.66
C THR A 20 9.19 -4.35 3.90
N SER A 21 8.53 -5.29 4.57
CA SER A 21 7.33 -5.95 4.08
C SER A 21 6.08 -5.24 4.60
N VAL A 22 5.12 -5.01 3.71
CA VAL A 22 3.85 -4.34 4.03
C VAL A 22 2.71 -5.29 3.66
N SER A 23 1.86 -5.59 4.65
CA SER A 23 0.67 -6.42 4.47
C SER A 23 -0.57 -5.65 4.91
N TRP A 24 -1.62 -5.64 4.10
CA TRP A 24 -2.87 -4.97 4.41
C TRP A 24 -4.07 -5.86 4.11
N SER A 25 -5.18 -5.56 4.76
CA SER A 25 -6.47 -6.18 4.48
C SER A 25 -7.52 -5.10 4.32
N TYR A 26 -8.51 -5.39 3.48
CA TYR A 26 -9.59 -4.48 3.14
C TYR A 26 -10.89 -5.26 3.05
N ARG A 27 -12.02 -4.58 3.26
CA ARG A 27 -13.32 -5.19 2.99
C ARG A 27 -13.46 -5.40 1.49
N ASP A 28 -13.76 -6.63 1.08
CA ASP A 28 -13.89 -6.94 -0.34
C ASP A 28 -14.93 -6.03 -1.00
N ASN A 29 -14.55 -5.51 -2.16
CA ASN A 29 -15.35 -4.62 -2.96
C ASN A 29 -15.22 -5.04 -4.44
N PRO A 30 -16.33 -5.40 -5.11
CA PRO A 30 -16.30 -5.79 -6.52
C PRO A 30 -15.93 -4.64 -7.47
N GLU A 31 -16.04 -3.38 -7.05
CA GLU A 31 -15.68 -2.21 -7.86
C GLU A 31 -14.21 -1.79 -7.71
N LEU A 32 -13.48 -2.39 -6.76
CA LEU A 32 -12.08 -2.06 -6.51
C LEU A 32 -11.18 -2.64 -7.61
N LYS A 33 -10.41 -1.76 -8.27
CA LYS A 33 -9.52 -2.13 -9.38
C LYS A 33 -8.04 -2.15 -9.00
N PHE A 34 -7.64 -1.23 -8.14
CA PHE A 34 -6.25 -1.04 -7.74
C PHE A 34 -6.15 -0.38 -6.37
N PHE A 35 -4.97 -0.46 -5.77
CA PHE A 35 -4.53 0.28 -4.60
C PHE A 35 -3.49 1.31 -5.02
N VAL A 36 -3.41 2.41 -4.28
CA VAL A 36 -2.30 3.35 -4.36
C VAL A 36 -1.52 3.25 -3.06
N LEU A 37 -0.24 2.92 -3.15
CA LEU A 37 0.67 2.83 -2.02
C LEU A 37 1.71 3.95 -2.11
N GLU A 38 1.83 4.70 -1.02
CA GLU A 38 2.75 5.84 -0.92
C GLU A 38 3.57 5.71 0.38
N TYR A 39 4.80 6.22 0.34
CA TYR A 39 5.61 6.45 1.54
C TYR A 39 5.82 7.94 1.75
N TYR A 40 5.98 8.34 3.01
CA TYR A 40 6.27 9.72 3.34
C TYR A 40 7.78 9.97 3.32
N ASP A 41 8.25 10.78 2.38
CA ASP A 41 9.64 11.25 2.30
C ASP A 41 9.79 12.49 3.20
N SER A 42 10.51 12.32 4.31
CA SER A 42 10.71 13.39 5.31
C SER A 42 11.59 14.53 4.79
N ASP A 43 12.56 14.23 3.93
CA ASP A 43 13.50 15.23 3.39
C ASP A 43 12.80 16.15 2.41
N LYS A 44 11.95 15.56 1.56
CA LYS A 44 11.12 16.29 0.59
C LYS A 44 9.79 16.77 1.15
N ARG A 45 9.43 16.34 2.37
CA ARG A 45 8.16 16.63 3.07
C ARG A 45 6.92 16.37 2.22
N LYS A 46 6.90 15.23 1.53
CA LYS A 46 5.78 14.82 0.67
C LYS A 46 5.60 13.32 0.63
N TRP A 47 4.38 12.90 0.34
CA TRP A 47 4.07 11.53 -0.05
C TRP A 47 4.62 11.26 -1.45
N LEU A 48 5.25 10.11 -1.62
CA LEU A 48 5.82 9.65 -2.87
C LEU A 48 5.31 8.24 -3.20
N PRO A 49 5.12 7.92 -4.49
CA PRO A 49 4.80 6.57 -4.94
C PRO A 49 5.84 5.56 -4.46
N TYR A 50 5.38 4.41 -3.93
CA TYR A 50 6.29 3.38 -3.40
C TYR A 50 7.23 2.78 -4.46
N ASP A 51 6.82 2.77 -5.73
CA ASP A 51 7.53 2.19 -6.88
C ASP A 51 8.32 3.24 -7.68
N GLY A 52 8.31 4.52 -7.27
CA GLY A 52 8.91 5.63 -8.02
C GLY A 52 8.17 6.02 -9.31
N HIS A 53 7.01 5.43 -9.59
CA HIS A 53 6.14 5.71 -10.73
C HIS A 53 4.77 6.24 -10.27
N MET A 54 3.76 5.37 -10.18
CA MET A 54 2.39 5.74 -9.82
C MET A 54 1.94 5.14 -8.49
N GLY A 55 2.71 4.18 -7.95
CA GLY A 55 2.39 3.49 -6.70
C GLY A 55 1.16 2.61 -6.84
N ILE A 56 0.85 2.16 -8.05
CA ILE A 56 -0.38 1.40 -8.35
C ILE A 56 -0.12 -0.09 -8.16
N ILE A 57 -0.94 -0.72 -7.32
CA ILE A 57 -0.98 -2.17 -7.13
C ILE A 57 -2.33 -2.67 -7.65
N GLU A 58 -2.34 -3.44 -8.73
CA GLU A 58 -3.57 -4.00 -9.28
C GLU A 58 -4.18 -5.01 -8.29
N LYS A 59 -5.52 -5.06 -8.21
CA LYS A 59 -6.20 -6.11 -7.45
C LYS A 59 -5.99 -7.43 -8.22
N ASP A 60 -5.27 -8.37 -7.62
CA ASP A 60 -5.14 -9.72 -8.18
C ASP A 60 -6.54 -10.35 -8.33
N ASN A 61 -6.85 -10.81 -9.56
CA ASN A 61 -8.05 -11.60 -9.84
C ASN A 61 -7.73 -13.06 -9.51
N TYR A 62 -8.04 -13.49 -8.29
CA TYR A 62 -8.06 -14.91 -7.93
C TYR A 62 -9.37 -15.57 -8.35
#